data_AF-A0A3N5KXU9-F1
#
_entry.id   AF-A0A3N5KXU9-F1
#
_cell.length_a   1.000
_cell.length_b   1.000
_cell.length_c   1.000
_cell.angle_alpha   90.00
_cell.angle_beta   90.00
_cell.angle_gamma   90.00
#
_symmetry.space_group_name_H-M   'P 1'
#
loop_
_entity.id
_entity.type
_entity.pdbx_description
1 polymer ?
#
loop_
_entity_poly.entity_id
_entity_poly.type
_entity_poly.pdbx_seq_one_letter_code
_entity_poly.pdbx_strand_id
1 'polypeptide(L)'
;MAFAKKLKNKIIIPEIVSMLNDETGVQRASILQSVFPVAAALKAESEHLVSERINNRLKLHSNNNQEVDNIINIDTKKAKVKSNKKISNIIAMNTHKIKLTDINQIEVHKDYKADNNLLNYYSEISGYIIPYLRERPLCLQLKPYIAFRKNLYSDDITSMPEFIKIFTTRHVISLTGKRDIAEYLVCNNKQTLQYALNLGCVDFNPWNSKITSSELPDYTVININTNGSPFTSVIQTALAFKDILETINIKSFPKTSGKKGIHIYIPLNKKFDYPESEIFAGFISHLVHKQLPSITTLENTEEKRGAKVYIDWMQNKKGKALVSAYSVRPYAGYPVSAPLDWSEVNEQLKPEDFNIFTMPERLKEKGDLFKGLLNRHNRIDMGKILEKFNQTKLF
;
A
#
# COMPACT_ATOMS: atom_id res chain seq x y z
N MET A 1 -8.83 11.15 21.17
CA MET A 1 -9.09 12.44 21.85
C MET A 1 -7.83 13.24 22.23
N ALA A 2 -6.82 12.67 22.89
CA ALA A 2 -5.66 13.43 23.38
C ALA A 2 -4.86 14.16 22.27
N PHE A 3 -4.70 13.55 21.08
CA PHE A 3 -4.02 14.16 19.93
C PHE A 3 -4.75 15.39 19.38
N ALA A 4 -6.05 15.26 19.08
CA ALA A 4 -6.89 16.39 18.65
C ALA A 4 -6.95 17.53 19.69
N LYS A 5 -6.92 17.22 21.00
CA LYS A 5 -6.88 18.22 22.08
C LYS A 5 -5.49 18.89 22.22
N LYS A 6 -4.40 18.18 21.89
CA LYS A 6 -3.05 18.77 21.78
C LYS A 6 -2.92 19.70 20.57
N LEU A 7 -3.46 19.29 19.43
CA LEU A 7 -3.53 20.12 18.23
C LEU A 7 -4.33 21.40 18.52
N LYS A 8 -5.57 21.29 19.02
CA LYS A 8 -6.51 22.43 19.18
C LYS A 8 -5.95 23.63 19.96
N ASN A 9 -4.95 23.44 20.82
CA ASN A 9 -4.45 24.48 21.73
C ASN A 9 -3.13 25.15 21.30
N LYS A 10 -2.53 24.82 20.15
CA LYS A 10 -1.31 25.50 19.65
C LYS A 10 -1.32 25.69 18.14
N ILE A 11 -1.73 26.89 17.70
CA ILE A 11 -1.63 27.46 16.34
C ILE A 11 -1.78 26.38 15.24
N ILE A 12 -3.02 26.02 14.93
CA ILE A 12 -3.30 25.22 13.74
C ILE A 12 -3.66 26.18 12.61
N ILE A 13 -3.14 25.91 11.40
CA ILE A 13 -3.70 26.43 10.15
C ILE A 13 -5.21 26.12 10.14
N PRO A 14 -6.12 27.13 10.12
CA PRO A 14 -7.56 26.89 10.34
C PRO A 14 -8.19 25.86 9.39
N GLU A 15 -7.66 25.73 8.16
CA GLU A 15 -8.03 24.70 7.19
C GLU A 15 -7.87 23.26 7.73
N ILE A 16 -6.80 22.98 8.49
CA ILE A 16 -6.53 21.66 9.06
C ILE A 16 -7.51 21.35 10.22
N VAL A 17 -7.97 22.36 10.97
CA VAL A 17 -9.05 22.18 11.94
C VAL A 17 -10.35 21.81 11.22
N SER A 18 -10.67 22.50 10.13
CA SER A 18 -11.88 22.25 9.36
C SER A 18 -11.91 20.82 8.81
N MET A 19 -10.80 20.35 8.22
CA MET A 19 -10.64 18.98 7.69
C MET A 19 -10.86 17.86 8.73
N LEU A 20 -10.69 18.15 10.03
CA LEU A 20 -10.69 17.15 11.11
C LEU A 20 -12.02 17.03 11.88
N ASN A 21 -13.03 17.88 11.59
CA ASN A 21 -14.29 17.89 12.36
C ASN A 21 -15.56 17.50 11.57
N ASP A 22 -15.44 17.01 10.32
CA ASP A 22 -16.61 16.58 9.50
C ASP A 22 -16.53 15.09 9.13
N GLU A 23 -17.57 14.34 9.53
CA GLU A 23 -17.59 12.87 9.51
C GLU A 23 -18.23 12.25 8.25
N THR A 24 -18.83 13.03 7.34
CA THR A 24 -19.52 12.47 6.16
C THR A 24 -18.80 12.77 4.83
N GLY A 25 -18.34 11.71 4.16
CA GLY A 25 -17.42 11.79 3.01
C GLY A 25 -17.97 12.38 1.71
N VAL A 26 -19.14 13.01 1.71
CA VAL A 26 -19.84 13.51 0.50
C VAL A 26 -19.57 15.00 0.23
N GLN A 27 -19.34 15.83 1.27
CA GLN A 27 -19.10 17.28 1.07
C GLN A 27 -17.63 17.66 0.76
N ARG A 28 -16.65 16.76 0.97
CA ARG A 28 -15.24 17.03 0.64
C ARG A 28 -15.00 17.47 -0.81
N ALA A 29 -15.81 16.97 -1.75
CA ALA A 29 -15.70 17.33 -3.17
C ALA A 29 -16.18 18.76 -3.49
N SER A 30 -17.11 19.31 -2.70
CA SER A 30 -17.63 20.68 -2.90
C SER A 30 -16.69 21.74 -2.33
N ILE A 31 -16.06 21.46 -1.18
CA ILE A 31 -15.10 22.38 -0.53
C ILE A 31 -13.84 22.53 -1.37
N LEU A 32 -13.39 21.49 -2.10
CA LEU A 32 -12.24 21.57 -3.00
C LEU A 32 -12.44 22.51 -4.20
N GLN A 33 -13.68 22.86 -4.57
CA GLN A 33 -13.97 23.75 -5.70
C GLN A 33 -14.11 25.24 -5.32
N SER A 34 -14.15 25.61 -4.03
CA SER A 34 -14.48 26.98 -3.59
C SER A 34 -13.30 27.83 -3.08
N VAL A 35 -12.06 27.34 -3.15
CA VAL A 35 -10.90 27.95 -2.46
C VAL A 35 -10.13 28.99 -3.32
N PHE A 36 -10.58 29.27 -4.55
CA PHE A 36 -10.08 30.40 -5.36
C PHE A 36 -11.20 30.98 -6.26
N PRO A 37 -11.39 32.31 -6.36
CA PRO A 37 -11.37 33.34 -5.31
C PRO A 37 -12.73 34.10 -5.24
N VAL A 38 -12.77 35.27 -4.58
CA VAL A 38 -13.88 36.27 -4.54
C VAL A 38 -14.94 36.12 -3.42
N ALA A 39 -14.67 36.87 -2.34
CA ALA A 39 -15.59 37.78 -1.64
C ALA A 39 -16.98 37.31 -1.12
N ALA A 40 -17.05 37.10 0.19
CA ALA A 40 -17.72 38.00 1.16
C ALA A 40 -19.23 38.36 1.05
N ALA A 41 -20.00 37.90 0.06
CA ALA A 41 -21.34 38.47 -0.20
C ALA A 41 -22.56 37.70 0.36
N LEU A 42 -22.47 36.40 0.67
CA LEU A 42 -23.66 35.52 0.74
C LEU A 42 -24.05 34.95 2.12
N LYS A 43 -23.72 35.65 3.22
CA LYS A 43 -23.98 35.15 4.60
C LYS A 43 -25.24 35.70 5.30
N ALA A 44 -26.19 36.30 4.57
CA ALA A 44 -27.30 37.03 5.19
C ALA A 44 -28.73 36.64 4.75
N GLU A 45 -28.92 35.80 3.71
CA GLU A 45 -30.23 35.70 3.02
C GLU A 45 -30.81 34.28 2.88
N SER A 46 -30.06 33.22 3.22
CA SER A 46 -30.46 31.83 2.90
C SER A 46 -31.17 31.05 4.03
N GLU A 47 -31.13 31.52 5.28
CA GLU A 47 -31.65 30.74 6.43
C GLU A 47 -33.19 30.66 6.48
N HIS A 48 -33.92 31.57 5.82
CA HIS A 48 -35.39 31.58 5.84
C HIS A 48 -36.06 30.71 4.75
N LEU A 49 -35.36 30.42 3.64
CA LEU A 49 -35.95 29.75 2.46
C LEU A 49 -35.80 28.22 2.44
N VAL A 50 -34.95 27.65 3.29
CA VAL A 50 -34.67 26.20 3.31
C VAL A 50 -35.75 25.43 4.07
N SER A 51 -36.24 25.96 5.19
CA SER A 51 -37.25 25.32 6.05
C SER A 51 -38.59 25.08 5.33
N GLU A 52 -38.98 25.98 4.41
CA GLU A 52 -40.25 25.89 3.69
C GLU A 52 -40.25 24.82 2.58
N ARG A 53 -39.07 24.54 1.99
CA ARG A 53 -38.94 23.55 0.90
C ARG A 53 -38.90 22.10 1.37
N ILE A 54 -38.50 21.83 2.61
CA ILE A 54 -38.40 20.46 3.15
C ILE A 54 -39.80 19.87 3.39
N ASN A 55 -40.72 20.64 3.98
CA ASN A 55 -42.07 20.17 4.31
C ASN A 55 -42.92 19.81 3.09
N ASN A 56 -42.66 20.41 1.92
CA ASN A 56 -43.40 20.12 0.69
C ASN A 56 -42.93 18.85 -0.05
N ARG A 57 -41.73 18.32 0.23
CA ARG A 57 -41.22 17.09 -0.44
C ARG A 57 -41.65 15.78 0.21
N LEU A 58 -42.00 15.78 1.49
CA LEU A 58 -42.41 14.56 2.21
C LEU A 58 -43.83 14.08 1.89
N LYS A 59 -44.64 14.86 1.16
CA LYS A 59 -46.01 14.50 0.75
C LYS A 59 -46.13 13.73 -0.57
N LEU A 60 -45.02 13.47 -1.28
CA LEU A 60 -45.06 13.11 -2.71
C LEU A 60 -44.49 11.73 -3.09
N HIS A 61 -44.09 10.89 -2.13
CA HIS A 61 -43.41 9.59 -2.41
C HIS A 61 -43.98 8.37 -1.67
N SER A 62 -45.21 8.45 -1.16
CA SER A 62 -45.99 7.28 -0.75
C SER A 62 -47.02 6.93 -1.83
N ASN A 63 -46.63 6.12 -2.83
CA ASN A 63 -47.53 5.21 -3.58
C ASN A 63 -46.76 4.31 -4.57
N ASN A 64 -47.16 3.03 -4.63
CA ASN A 64 -46.95 2.00 -5.67
C ASN A 64 -45.59 1.24 -5.76
N ASN A 65 -45.50 0.08 -5.08
CA ASN A 65 -45.67 -1.31 -5.60
C ASN A 65 -45.56 -1.55 -7.13
N GLN A 66 -45.21 -2.73 -7.68
CA GLN A 66 -44.90 -4.10 -7.19
C GLN A 66 -44.21 -4.94 -8.30
N GLU A 67 -43.55 -6.06 -7.93
CA GLU A 67 -43.40 -7.38 -8.62
C GLU A 67 -43.01 -7.54 -10.12
N VAL A 68 -42.22 -8.60 -10.41
CA VAL A 68 -42.62 -9.84 -11.16
C VAL A 68 -41.39 -10.78 -11.31
N ASP A 69 -41.61 -12.10 -11.20
CA ASP A 69 -40.60 -13.18 -11.23
C ASP A 69 -40.32 -13.83 -12.62
N ASN A 70 -39.31 -14.73 -12.67
CA ASN A 70 -39.44 -16.18 -13.01
C ASN A 70 -38.76 -16.85 -14.27
N ILE A 71 -37.96 -17.93 -13.99
CA ILE A 71 -37.59 -19.17 -14.79
C ILE A 71 -36.76 -18.97 -16.12
N ILE A 72 -35.87 -19.84 -16.70
CA ILE A 72 -35.70 -21.32 -16.84
C ILE A 72 -34.21 -21.77 -16.98
N ASN A 73 -33.90 -23.03 -16.60
CA ASN A 73 -32.63 -23.80 -16.73
C ASN A 73 -32.25 -24.27 -18.17
N ILE A 74 -30.98 -24.67 -18.40
CA ILE A 74 -30.59 -25.91 -19.13
C ILE A 74 -29.10 -26.25 -18.85
N ASP A 75 -28.74 -27.53 -18.90
CA ASP A 75 -27.47 -28.13 -18.45
C ASP A 75 -26.89 -29.07 -19.55
N THR A 76 -25.56 -29.22 -19.67
CA THR A 76 -24.88 -30.36 -20.37
C THR A 76 -23.35 -30.38 -20.23
N LYS A 77 -22.71 -31.56 -20.43
CA LYS A 77 -21.27 -31.87 -20.24
C LYS A 77 -20.70 -32.63 -21.48
N LYS A 78 -19.46 -33.14 -21.63
CA LYS A 78 -18.38 -33.58 -20.69
C LYS A 78 -17.08 -33.90 -21.50
N ALA A 79 -15.87 -33.38 -21.17
CA ALA A 79 -14.61 -33.85 -21.83
C ALA A 79 -13.31 -33.73 -20.97
N LYS A 80 -12.34 -34.66 -21.19
CA LYS A 80 -11.04 -34.83 -20.49
C LYS A 80 -9.95 -35.35 -21.47
N VAL A 81 -8.67 -34.94 -21.35
CA VAL A 81 -7.49 -35.64 -21.96
C VAL A 81 -6.20 -35.56 -21.08
N LYS A 82 -5.19 -36.40 -21.38
CA LYS A 82 -3.93 -36.80 -20.69
C LYS A 82 -2.68 -36.56 -21.59
N SER A 83 -1.38 -36.67 -21.22
CA SER A 83 -0.56 -36.64 -19.98
C SER A 83 0.96 -36.84 -20.33
N ASN A 84 1.90 -36.80 -19.35
CA ASN A 84 3.34 -37.22 -19.42
C ASN A 84 4.35 -36.25 -20.08
N LYS A 85 5.68 -36.27 -19.84
CA LYS A 85 6.57 -37.00 -18.87
C LYS A 85 7.79 -36.12 -18.47
N LYS A 86 8.67 -36.63 -17.60
CA LYS A 86 9.77 -35.92 -16.88
C LYS A 86 11.15 -36.52 -17.25
N ILE A 87 12.21 -35.70 -17.34
CA ILE A 87 13.64 -36.13 -17.36
C ILE A 87 14.45 -35.20 -16.45
N SER A 88 15.52 -35.71 -15.82
CA SER A 88 16.35 -35.03 -14.81
C SER A 88 17.82 -35.41 -14.95
N ASN A 89 18.74 -34.48 -14.68
CA ASN A 89 20.16 -34.76 -14.44
C ASN A 89 20.67 -33.94 -13.24
N ILE A 90 21.66 -34.48 -12.52
CA ILE A 90 22.21 -33.94 -11.26
C ILE A 90 23.73 -33.76 -11.42
N ILE A 91 24.26 -32.65 -10.92
CA ILE A 91 25.69 -32.48 -10.62
C ILE A 91 25.79 -32.09 -9.14
N ALA A 92 26.77 -32.66 -8.43
CA ALA A 92 26.89 -32.56 -6.98
C ALA A 92 28.20 -31.89 -6.54
N MET A 93 28.13 -31.08 -5.48
CA MET A 93 29.27 -30.84 -4.58
C MET A 93 28.78 -30.77 -3.12
N ASN A 94 29.62 -31.26 -2.19
CA ASN A 94 29.27 -31.50 -0.79
C ASN A 94 29.54 -30.28 0.11
N THR A 95 28.53 -29.81 0.84
CA THR A 95 28.64 -29.42 2.27
C THR A 95 27.26 -29.52 2.92
N HIS A 96 27.18 -30.12 4.12
CA HIS A 96 25.98 -30.23 4.97
C HIS A 96 24.70 -30.73 4.26
N LYS A 97 24.55 -32.06 4.19
CA LYS A 97 23.36 -32.74 3.63
C LYS A 97 22.11 -32.54 4.50
N ILE A 98 21.44 -31.39 4.34
CA ILE A 98 19.99 -31.33 4.56
C ILE A 98 19.36 -32.30 3.57
N LYS A 99 18.57 -33.26 4.05
CA LYS A 99 17.87 -34.22 3.20
C LYS A 99 16.82 -33.47 2.40
N LEU A 100 17.07 -33.23 1.10
CA LEU A 100 16.19 -32.52 0.16
C LEU A 100 14.94 -33.34 -0.23
N THR A 101 14.38 -34.12 0.71
CA THR A 101 13.20 -34.97 0.46
C THR A 101 11.89 -34.18 0.41
N ASP A 102 11.79 -33.07 1.16
CA ASP A 102 10.48 -32.46 1.47
C ASP A 102 10.23 -31.11 0.78
N ILE A 103 11.17 -30.64 -0.05
CA ILE A 103 10.89 -29.57 -1.04
C ILE A 103 10.05 -30.12 -2.21
N ASN A 104 10.14 -31.43 -2.47
CA ASN A 104 9.37 -32.10 -3.54
C ASN A 104 7.97 -32.56 -3.08
N GLN A 105 7.61 -32.39 -1.80
CA GLN A 105 6.33 -32.86 -1.22
C GLN A 105 5.32 -31.76 -0.91
N ILE A 106 5.65 -30.48 -1.15
CA ILE A 106 4.57 -29.53 -1.42
C ILE A 106 4.01 -29.94 -2.79
N GLU A 107 2.84 -30.59 -2.83
CA GLU A 107 2.14 -30.80 -4.09
C GLU A 107 1.91 -29.43 -4.73
N VAL A 108 2.65 -29.17 -5.80
CA VAL A 108 2.43 -28.01 -6.66
C VAL A 108 0.99 -28.13 -7.16
N HIS A 109 0.14 -27.18 -6.76
CA HIS A 109 -1.25 -27.15 -7.22
C HIS A 109 -1.22 -27.19 -8.75
N LYS A 110 -1.87 -28.21 -9.34
CA LYS A 110 -1.57 -28.67 -10.71
C LYS A 110 -1.79 -27.60 -11.80
N ASP A 111 -2.47 -26.52 -11.45
CA ASP A 111 -2.85 -25.41 -12.31
C ASP A 111 -1.91 -24.18 -12.20
N TYR A 112 -0.93 -24.17 -11.28
CA TYR A 112 0.05 -23.08 -11.17
C TYR A 112 1.44 -23.57 -10.72
N LYS A 113 2.41 -23.50 -11.64
CA LYS A 113 3.84 -23.50 -11.29
C LYS A 113 4.28 -22.05 -11.15
N ALA A 114 4.79 -21.67 -9.98
CA ALA A 114 5.64 -20.51 -9.89
C ALA A 114 6.81 -20.69 -10.88
N ASP A 115 7.10 -19.65 -11.69
CA ASP A 115 8.25 -19.68 -12.60
C ASP A 115 9.52 -19.99 -11.80
N ASN A 116 10.37 -20.89 -12.31
CA ASN A 116 11.68 -21.19 -11.73
C ASN A 116 12.49 -19.89 -11.52
N ASN A 117 12.33 -18.89 -12.39
CA ASN A 117 12.95 -17.58 -12.21
C ASN A 117 12.50 -16.87 -10.91
N LEU A 118 11.20 -16.90 -10.58
CA LEU A 118 10.68 -16.32 -9.34
C LEU A 118 11.13 -17.12 -8.10
N LEU A 119 11.12 -18.45 -8.18
CA LEU A 119 11.58 -19.32 -7.10
C LEU A 119 13.06 -19.12 -6.80
N ASN A 120 13.90 -19.03 -7.85
CA ASN A 120 15.34 -18.77 -7.73
C ASN A 120 15.59 -17.38 -7.16
N TYR A 121 14.96 -16.35 -7.73
CA TYR A 121 15.08 -14.96 -7.28
C TYR A 121 14.78 -14.83 -5.78
N TYR A 122 13.58 -15.22 -5.34
CA TYR A 122 13.19 -15.12 -3.93
C TYR A 122 14.00 -16.05 -3.01
N SER A 123 14.54 -17.17 -3.52
CA SER A 123 15.47 -18.01 -2.78
C SER A 123 16.78 -17.28 -2.50
N GLU A 124 17.36 -16.61 -3.50
CA GLU A 124 18.60 -15.85 -3.39
C GLU A 124 18.43 -14.60 -2.51
N ILE A 125 17.44 -13.76 -2.79
CA ILE A 125 17.23 -12.49 -2.08
C ILE A 125 16.51 -12.64 -0.73
N SER A 126 16.21 -13.88 -0.30
CA SER A 126 15.48 -14.18 0.95
C SER A 126 16.05 -13.46 2.18
N GLY A 127 17.38 -13.38 2.31
CA GLY A 127 18.07 -12.66 3.40
C GLY A 127 17.78 -11.15 3.43
N TYR A 128 17.49 -10.55 2.27
CA TYR A 128 17.21 -9.12 2.11
C TYR A 128 15.72 -8.80 2.25
N ILE A 129 14.80 -9.61 1.70
CA ILE A 129 13.35 -9.31 1.76
C ILE A 129 12.72 -9.64 3.12
N ILE A 130 13.10 -10.75 3.76
CA ILE A 130 12.45 -11.22 5.00
C ILE A 130 12.46 -10.15 6.13
N PRO A 131 13.54 -9.37 6.36
CA PRO A 131 13.51 -8.25 7.31
C PRO A 131 12.35 -7.25 7.12
N TYR A 132 11.86 -7.07 5.89
CA TYR A 132 10.74 -6.17 5.54
C TYR A 132 9.36 -6.85 5.62
N LEU A 133 9.29 -8.17 5.66
CA LEU A 133 8.06 -8.96 5.84
C LEU A 133 7.84 -9.45 7.29
N ARG A 134 8.94 -9.59 8.05
CA ARG A 134 8.97 -10.24 9.37
C ARG A 134 8.02 -9.58 10.39
N GLU A 135 7.19 -10.42 11.00
CA GLU A 135 6.14 -10.06 11.97
C GLU A 135 5.07 -9.09 11.42
N ARG A 136 4.88 -9.04 10.09
CA ARG A 136 3.85 -8.22 9.43
C ARG A 136 2.81 -9.08 8.73
N PRO A 137 1.50 -8.80 8.91
CA PRO A 137 0.45 -9.38 8.08
C PRO A 137 0.67 -9.05 6.60
N LEU A 138 0.45 -10.02 5.72
CA LEU A 138 0.60 -9.87 4.28
C LEU A 138 -0.76 -9.80 3.55
N CYS A 139 -0.98 -8.73 2.79
CA CYS A 139 -2.11 -8.61 1.87
C CYS A 139 -1.77 -9.27 0.52
N LEU A 140 -1.87 -10.60 0.46
CA LEU A 140 -1.49 -11.36 -0.75
C LEU A 140 -2.48 -11.19 -1.91
N GLN A 141 -1.95 -11.14 -3.13
CA GLN A 141 -2.69 -11.36 -4.38
C GLN A 141 -2.22 -12.71 -4.95
N LEU A 142 -3.14 -13.69 -5.04
CA LEU A 142 -2.84 -15.08 -5.44
C LEU A 142 -3.41 -15.36 -6.84
N LYS A 143 -2.58 -15.33 -7.88
CA LYS A 143 -3.03 -15.61 -9.26
C LYS A 143 -3.23 -17.11 -9.49
N PRO A 144 -4.13 -17.55 -10.41
CA PRO A 144 -4.89 -16.77 -11.40
C PRO A 144 -6.15 -16.08 -10.86
N TYR A 145 -6.57 -16.36 -9.62
CA TYR A 145 -7.74 -15.75 -9.04
C TYR A 145 -7.50 -14.25 -8.78
N ILE A 146 -8.36 -13.36 -9.28
CA ILE A 146 -8.46 -12.00 -8.76
C ILE A 146 -9.20 -12.06 -7.42
N ALA A 147 -8.59 -12.75 -6.46
CA ALA A 147 -9.05 -12.81 -5.09
C ALA A 147 -8.50 -11.58 -4.36
N PHE A 148 -9.24 -10.47 -4.42
CA PHE A 148 -9.20 -9.50 -3.33
C PHE A 148 -9.61 -10.23 -2.05
N ARG A 149 -8.62 -10.76 -1.33
CA ARG A 149 -8.77 -11.68 -0.20
C ARG A 149 -9.38 -13.03 -0.62
N LYS A 150 -8.53 -13.99 -0.99
CA LYS A 150 -8.83 -15.36 -0.56
C LYS A 150 -8.54 -15.32 0.94
N ASN A 151 -9.59 -15.26 1.77
CA ASN A 151 -9.42 -15.70 3.14
C ASN A 151 -8.87 -17.12 3.04
N LEU A 152 -7.79 -17.45 3.75
CA LEU A 152 -7.47 -18.86 3.96
C LEU A 152 -8.67 -19.41 4.72
N TYR A 153 -9.52 -20.20 4.08
CA TYR A 153 -10.70 -20.72 4.75
C TYR A 153 -10.24 -21.74 5.80
N SER A 154 -11.09 -22.04 6.79
CA SER A 154 -10.83 -23.02 7.86
C SER A 154 -10.22 -24.34 7.36
N ASP A 155 -10.59 -24.72 6.15
CA ASP A 155 -10.28 -26.00 5.52
C ASP A 155 -8.93 -25.92 4.75
N ASP A 156 -8.55 -24.73 4.26
CA ASP A 156 -7.18 -24.43 3.79
C ASP A 156 -6.19 -24.31 4.98
N ILE A 157 -6.67 -23.90 6.16
CA ILE A 157 -5.83 -23.70 7.36
C ILE A 157 -5.55 -25.02 8.09
N THR A 158 -6.51 -25.95 8.14
CA THR A 158 -6.33 -27.25 8.80
C THR A 158 -5.34 -28.19 8.09
N SER A 159 -4.95 -27.89 6.85
CA SER A 159 -3.91 -28.60 6.08
C SER A 159 -2.59 -27.83 5.97
N MET A 160 -2.47 -26.69 6.65
CA MET A 160 -1.33 -25.78 6.53
C MET A 160 -0.11 -26.27 7.33
N PRO A 161 1.13 -26.19 6.80
CA PRO A 161 2.32 -26.63 7.53
C PRO A 161 2.55 -25.87 8.84
N GLU A 162 3.02 -26.58 9.88
CA GLU A 162 3.25 -26.04 11.23
C GLU A 162 4.14 -24.78 11.28
N PHE A 163 5.10 -24.65 10.35
CA PHE A 163 5.98 -23.49 10.26
C PHE A 163 5.30 -22.20 9.74
N ILE A 164 4.02 -22.25 9.35
CA ILE A 164 3.28 -21.11 8.86
C ILE A 164 2.57 -20.38 10.02
N LYS A 165 2.81 -19.08 10.10
CA LYS A 165 2.17 -18.18 11.07
C LYS A 165 1.04 -17.40 10.41
N ILE A 166 -0.15 -17.46 11.02
CA ILE A 166 -1.31 -16.63 10.64
C ILE A 166 -1.53 -15.54 11.70
N PHE A 167 -1.92 -14.36 11.23
CA PHE A 167 -2.45 -13.28 12.06
C PHE A 167 -3.95 -13.15 11.84
N THR A 168 -4.72 -13.44 12.87
CA THR A 168 -6.18 -13.39 12.88
C THR A 168 -6.65 -12.10 13.54
N THR A 169 -7.51 -11.33 12.88
CA THR A 169 -8.00 -10.03 13.36
C THR A 169 -9.40 -9.75 12.83
N ARG A 170 -10.12 -8.76 13.37
CA ARG A 170 -11.38 -8.32 12.76
C ARG A 170 -11.11 -7.70 11.38
N HIS A 171 -12.08 -7.81 10.46
CA HIS A 171 -11.99 -7.25 9.11
C HIS A 171 -11.67 -5.73 9.18
N VAL A 172 -10.49 -5.36 8.67
CA VAL A 172 -10.03 -3.96 8.64
C VAL A 172 -10.77 -3.11 7.57
N ILE A 173 -11.39 -3.77 6.60
CA ILE A 173 -12.35 -3.15 5.67
C ILE A 173 -13.59 -4.01 5.72
N SER A 174 -14.70 -3.40 6.15
CA SER A 174 -16.02 -4.02 6.14
C SER A 174 -16.35 -4.47 4.71
N LEU A 175 -16.71 -5.75 4.57
CA LEU A 175 -17.30 -6.30 3.36
C LEU A 175 -18.64 -6.90 3.78
N THR A 176 -19.72 -6.35 3.24
CA THR A 176 -21.08 -6.80 3.50
C THR A 176 -21.19 -8.31 3.28
N GLY A 177 -21.72 -9.03 4.27
CA GLY A 177 -21.96 -10.48 4.19
C GLY A 177 -20.74 -11.39 4.36
N LYS A 178 -19.56 -10.89 4.75
CA LYS A 178 -18.40 -11.76 5.11
C LYS A 178 -18.25 -11.91 6.63
N ARG A 179 -17.65 -13.03 7.07
CA ARG A 179 -17.30 -13.30 8.48
C ARG A 179 -16.51 -12.10 9.02
N ASP A 180 -16.78 -11.66 10.25
CA ASP A 180 -16.11 -10.52 10.90
C ASP A 180 -14.58 -10.67 11.06
N ILE A 181 -14.03 -11.85 10.77
CA ILE A 181 -12.65 -12.25 11.03
C ILE A 181 -11.89 -12.41 9.70
N ALA A 182 -10.66 -11.89 9.68
CA ALA A 182 -9.72 -11.95 8.57
C ALA A 182 -8.39 -12.57 9.02
N GLU A 183 -7.83 -13.41 8.15
CA GLU A 183 -6.63 -14.20 8.41
C GLU A 183 -5.56 -13.83 7.38
N TYR A 184 -4.37 -13.46 7.88
CA TYR A 184 -3.27 -12.95 7.08
C TYR A 184 -2.02 -13.80 7.30
N LEU A 185 -1.35 -14.18 6.22
CA LEU A 185 -0.05 -14.84 6.28
C LEU A 185 1.00 -13.90 6.91
N VAL A 186 1.90 -14.43 7.75
CA VAL A 186 3.04 -13.69 8.32
C VAL A 186 4.34 -14.36 7.88
N CYS A 187 5.06 -13.75 6.93
CA CYS A 187 6.31 -14.32 6.40
C CYS A 187 7.51 -13.99 7.30
N ASN A 188 7.92 -14.97 8.10
CA ASN A 188 9.01 -14.86 9.08
C ASN A 188 10.30 -15.59 8.69
N ASN A 189 10.25 -16.45 7.68
CA ASN A 189 11.33 -17.34 7.29
C ASN A 189 11.24 -17.68 5.79
N LYS A 190 12.28 -18.35 5.27
CA LYS A 190 12.40 -18.69 3.83
C LYS A 190 11.35 -19.72 3.40
N GLN A 191 10.95 -20.61 4.29
CA GLN A 191 9.93 -21.63 4.05
C GLN A 191 8.55 -21.00 3.84
N THR A 192 8.14 -20.02 4.66
CA THR A 192 6.89 -19.25 4.46
C THR A 192 6.92 -18.44 3.17
N LEU A 193 8.09 -17.88 2.80
CA LEU A 193 8.27 -17.17 1.53
C LEU A 193 8.01 -18.12 0.34
N GLN A 194 8.66 -19.29 0.34
CA GLN A 194 8.51 -20.32 -0.70
C GLN A 194 7.08 -20.89 -0.75
N TYR A 195 6.46 -21.13 0.41
CA TYR A 195 5.07 -21.58 0.51
C TYR A 195 4.11 -20.57 -0.14
N ALA A 196 4.27 -19.27 0.13
CA ALA A 196 3.46 -18.23 -0.51
C ALA A 196 3.60 -18.22 -2.05
N LEU A 197 4.82 -18.42 -2.56
CA LEU A 197 5.05 -18.54 -4.02
C LEU A 197 4.35 -19.76 -4.61
N ASN A 198 4.37 -20.90 -3.91
CA ASN A 198 3.64 -22.10 -4.35
C ASN A 198 2.11 -21.91 -4.35
N LEU A 199 1.58 -21.04 -3.48
CA LEU A 199 0.17 -20.61 -3.51
C LEU A 199 -0.17 -19.62 -4.64
N GLY A 200 0.78 -19.26 -5.50
CA GLY A 200 0.57 -18.31 -6.60
C GLY A 200 0.73 -16.84 -6.23
N CYS A 201 1.36 -16.54 -5.08
CA CYS A 201 1.82 -15.17 -4.79
C CYS A 201 2.98 -14.80 -5.72
N VAL A 202 2.96 -13.57 -6.24
CA VAL A 202 4.11 -12.97 -6.96
C VAL A 202 4.62 -11.73 -6.23
N ASP A 203 3.72 -10.90 -5.68
CA ASP A 203 4.05 -9.69 -4.95
C ASP A 203 3.65 -9.72 -3.46
N PHE A 204 4.63 -9.44 -2.60
CA PHE A 204 4.48 -9.41 -1.16
C PHE A 204 4.13 -7.99 -0.69
N ASN A 205 2.93 -7.84 -0.12
CA ASN A 205 2.40 -6.56 0.31
C ASN A 205 2.19 -6.53 1.85
N PRO A 206 3.24 -6.29 2.65
CA PRO A 206 3.14 -6.27 4.12
C PRO A 206 2.41 -5.04 4.64
N TRP A 207 1.80 -5.16 5.82
CA TRP A 207 1.31 -4.02 6.59
C TRP A 207 2.46 -3.14 7.11
N ASN A 208 2.22 -1.83 7.19
CA ASN A 208 3.14 -0.90 7.83
C ASN A 208 3.30 -1.12 9.35
N SER A 209 2.37 -1.80 10.03
CA SER A 209 2.50 -2.24 11.43
C SER A 209 2.90 -3.72 11.56
N LYS A 210 3.36 -4.11 12.76
CA LYS A 210 3.61 -5.51 13.13
C LYS A 210 2.44 -6.11 13.89
N ILE A 211 2.33 -7.44 13.91
CA ILE A 211 1.25 -8.15 14.64
C ILE A 211 1.18 -7.79 16.13
N THR A 212 2.32 -7.50 16.76
CA THR A 212 2.42 -7.14 18.19
C THR A 212 2.00 -5.70 18.49
N SER A 213 1.76 -4.88 17.45
CA SER A 213 1.39 -3.48 17.56
C SER A 213 0.55 -3.08 16.33
N SER A 214 -0.51 -3.86 16.05
CA SER A 214 -1.20 -3.87 14.75
C SER A 214 -1.87 -2.55 14.35
N GLU A 215 -2.18 -1.68 15.32
CA GLU A 215 -2.74 -0.35 15.09
C GLU A 215 -1.68 0.73 14.88
N LEU A 216 -0.43 0.45 15.23
CA LEU A 216 0.66 1.42 15.33
C LEU A 216 1.69 1.16 14.22
N PRO A 217 1.59 1.86 13.07
CA PRO A 217 2.53 1.69 11.97
C PRO A 217 3.97 2.01 12.37
N ASP A 218 4.89 1.21 11.82
CA ASP A 218 6.33 1.41 11.93
C ASP A 218 6.81 2.46 10.92
N TYR A 219 6.04 2.69 9.84
CA TYR A 219 6.39 3.58 8.73
C TYR A 219 5.16 4.34 8.22
N THR A 220 5.33 5.63 7.94
CA THR A 220 4.50 6.38 6.99
C THR A 220 5.08 6.23 5.59
N VAL A 221 4.25 6.20 4.56
CA VAL A 221 4.68 6.12 3.16
C VAL A 221 3.99 7.17 2.31
N ILE A 222 4.76 7.91 1.51
CA ILE A 222 4.24 8.67 0.38
C ILE A 222 4.35 7.78 -0.86
N ASN A 223 3.24 7.54 -1.57
CA ASN A 223 3.21 6.82 -2.84
C ASN A 223 2.99 7.82 -3.98
N ILE A 224 4.01 8.09 -4.79
CA ILE A 224 3.89 8.95 -5.98
C ILE A 224 3.93 8.12 -7.27
N ASN A 225 3.02 8.41 -8.19
CA ASN A 225 2.86 7.67 -9.43
C ASN A 225 2.35 8.58 -10.55
N THR A 226 2.66 8.24 -11.80
CA THR A 226 2.19 8.99 -12.97
C THR A 226 1.06 8.27 -13.70
N ASN A 227 0.01 9.03 -14.01
CA ASN A 227 -1.10 8.63 -14.87
C ASN A 227 -0.97 9.15 -16.32
N GLY A 228 0.22 9.61 -16.72
CA GLY A 228 0.48 10.11 -18.08
C GLY A 228 1.58 11.18 -18.16
N SER A 229 1.90 11.83 -17.04
CA SER A 229 3.08 12.71 -16.94
C SER A 229 4.41 11.95 -17.19
N PRO A 230 5.46 12.62 -17.68
CA PRO A 230 6.79 12.05 -17.78
C PRO A 230 7.32 11.53 -16.44
N PHE A 231 8.20 10.53 -16.46
CA PHE A 231 8.82 10.00 -15.23
C PHE A 231 9.74 11.04 -14.56
N THR A 232 10.29 12.00 -15.30
CA THR A 232 11.01 13.16 -14.76
C THR A 232 10.15 14.00 -13.80
N SER A 233 8.84 14.12 -14.03
CA SER A 233 7.92 14.76 -13.08
C SER A 233 7.79 13.97 -11.76
N VAL A 234 7.87 12.63 -11.82
CA VAL A 234 7.89 11.77 -10.62
C VAL A 234 9.20 11.97 -9.85
N ILE A 235 10.34 12.09 -10.54
CA ILE A 235 11.65 12.39 -9.95
C ILE A 235 11.64 13.78 -9.28
N GLN A 236 11.17 14.83 -9.98
CA GLN A 236 11.02 16.17 -9.42
C GLN A 236 10.14 16.19 -8.17
N THR A 237 9.03 15.46 -8.19
CA THR A 237 8.14 15.31 -7.02
C THR A 237 8.85 14.59 -5.87
N ALA A 238 9.63 13.54 -6.15
CA ALA A 238 10.38 12.81 -5.13
C ALA A 238 11.46 13.67 -4.46
N LEU A 239 12.14 14.51 -5.24
CA LEU A 239 13.16 15.44 -4.73
C LEU A 239 12.53 16.54 -3.87
N ALA A 240 11.38 17.11 -4.25
CA ALA A 240 10.66 18.04 -3.39
C ALA A 240 10.25 17.42 -2.03
N PHE A 241 9.87 16.13 -2.01
CA PHE A 241 9.68 15.40 -0.76
C PHE A 241 10.99 15.25 0.04
N LYS A 242 12.11 14.93 -0.61
CA LYS A 242 13.43 14.85 0.04
C LYS A 242 13.79 16.17 0.70
N ASP A 243 13.71 17.28 -0.04
CA ASP A 243 14.14 18.60 0.43
C ASP A 243 13.31 19.10 1.63
N ILE A 244 11.99 18.90 1.60
CA ILE A 244 11.11 19.22 2.74
C ILE A 244 11.47 18.35 3.96
N LEU A 245 11.70 17.05 3.77
CA LEU A 245 12.01 16.12 4.86
C LEU A 245 13.40 16.39 5.47
N GLU A 246 14.40 16.71 4.65
CA GLU A 246 15.74 17.08 5.10
C GLU A 246 15.74 18.43 5.85
N THR A 247 14.97 19.42 5.38
CA THR A 247 14.80 20.73 6.06
C THR A 247 14.34 20.56 7.52
N ILE A 248 13.51 19.55 7.80
CA ILE A 248 13.01 19.22 9.14
C ILE A 248 13.79 18.09 9.84
N ASN A 249 14.96 17.71 9.30
CA ASN A 249 15.86 16.66 9.79
C ASN A 249 15.21 15.27 9.91
N ILE A 250 14.35 14.91 8.95
CA ILE A 250 13.75 13.58 8.84
C ILE A 250 14.48 12.77 7.76
N LYS A 251 15.01 11.62 8.14
CA LYS A 251 15.52 10.64 7.19
C LYS A 251 14.36 9.89 6.54
N SER A 252 14.44 9.76 5.22
CA SER A 252 13.46 9.10 4.38
C SER A 252 14.15 8.15 3.40
N PHE A 253 13.45 7.11 2.97
CA PHE A 253 14.01 6.00 2.21
C PHE A 253 13.21 5.79 0.92
N PRO A 254 13.77 6.12 -0.27
CA PRO A 254 13.09 5.95 -1.54
C PRO A 254 13.22 4.51 -2.06
N LYS A 255 12.18 4.07 -2.79
CA LYS A 255 12.26 2.87 -3.63
C LYS A 255 11.38 3.01 -4.86
N THR A 256 11.78 2.41 -5.98
CA THR A 256 10.87 2.27 -7.12
C THR A 256 9.67 1.41 -6.71
N SER A 257 8.51 1.65 -7.33
CA SER A 257 7.31 0.83 -7.13
C SER A 257 7.36 -0.51 -7.90
N GLY A 258 8.34 -0.73 -8.78
CA GLY A 258 8.26 -1.74 -9.84
C GLY A 258 7.19 -1.45 -10.90
N LYS A 259 6.79 -0.17 -11.01
CA LYS A 259 5.88 0.45 -12.00
C LYS A 259 6.39 1.88 -12.25
N LYS A 260 5.56 2.72 -12.88
CA LYS A 260 5.77 4.15 -13.13
C LYS A 260 5.58 5.02 -11.86
N GLY A 261 6.34 4.77 -10.81
CA GLY A 261 6.19 5.47 -9.52
C GLY A 261 7.27 5.15 -8.49
N ILE A 262 7.37 6.00 -7.47
CA ILE A 262 8.34 5.91 -6.36
C ILE A 262 7.55 5.89 -5.05
N HIS A 263 7.99 5.08 -4.08
CA HIS A 263 7.49 5.13 -2.70
C HIS A 263 8.58 5.72 -1.81
N ILE A 264 8.22 6.66 -0.95
CA ILE A 264 9.12 7.31 0.01
C ILE A 264 8.68 6.92 1.41
N TYR A 265 9.49 6.15 2.12
CA TYR A 265 9.19 5.66 3.45
C TYR A 265 9.81 6.55 4.53
N ILE A 266 9.03 6.85 5.57
CA ILE A 266 9.43 7.64 6.73
C ILE A 266 9.26 6.77 7.98
N PRO A 267 10.33 6.41 8.72
CA PRO A 267 10.22 5.54 9.89
C PRO A 267 9.62 6.23 11.11
N LEU A 268 8.59 5.63 11.70
CA LEU A 268 7.87 6.11 12.88
C LEU A 268 8.32 5.40 14.17
N ASN A 269 8.13 6.07 15.30
CA ASN A 269 8.44 5.54 16.62
C ASN A 269 7.34 4.62 17.23
N LYS A 270 6.32 4.23 16.46
CA LYS A 270 5.15 3.42 16.90
C LYS A 270 4.31 4.05 18.02
N LYS A 271 4.28 5.38 18.18
CA LYS A 271 3.40 6.06 19.16
C LYS A 271 2.07 6.56 18.57
N PHE A 272 1.93 6.47 17.26
CA PHE A 272 0.83 7.05 16.50
C PHE A 272 0.11 5.96 15.72
N ASP A 273 -1.18 6.14 15.50
CA ASP A 273 -2.01 5.19 14.75
C ASP A 273 -1.99 5.44 13.22
N TYR A 274 -2.73 4.62 12.49
CA TYR A 274 -2.87 4.76 11.03
C TYR A 274 -3.51 6.10 10.61
N PRO A 275 -4.66 6.53 11.16
CA PRO A 275 -5.19 7.88 10.94
C PRO A 275 -4.18 9.02 11.17
N GLU A 276 -3.44 9.00 12.27
CA GLU A 276 -2.42 10.00 12.59
C GLU A 276 -1.25 9.97 11.57
N SER A 277 -0.84 8.78 11.13
CA SER A 277 0.13 8.60 10.03
C SER A 277 -0.41 9.09 8.67
N GLU A 278 -1.70 8.91 8.38
CA GLU A 278 -2.34 9.38 7.14
C GLU A 278 -2.43 10.91 7.13
N ILE A 279 -2.77 11.55 8.26
CA ILE A 279 -2.77 13.01 8.43
C ILE A 279 -1.36 13.59 8.20
N PHE A 280 -0.32 12.98 8.77
CA PHE A 280 1.06 13.43 8.58
C PHE A 280 1.53 13.30 7.13
N ALA A 281 1.21 12.18 6.46
CA ALA A 281 1.46 12.00 5.03
C ALA A 281 0.74 13.07 4.19
N GLY A 282 -0.53 13.34 4.52
CA GLY A 282 -1.34 14.36 3.88
C GLY A 282 -0.71 15.74 4.02
N PHE A 283 -0.31 16.15 5.22
CA PHE A 283 0.31 17.46 5.47
C PHE A 283 1.54 17.70 4.57
N ILE A 284 2.51 16.78 4.57
CA ILE A 284 3.72 16.92 3.72
C ILE A 284 3.34 16.93 2.23
N SER A 285 2.35 16.12 1.84
CA SER A 285 1.88 16.05 0.45
C SER A 285 1.24 17.34 -0.04
N HIS A 286 0.52 18.07 0.82
CA HIS A 286 -0.02 19.39 0.47
C HIS A 286 1.10 20.44 0.35
N LEU A 287 2.18 20.36 1.14
CA LEU A 287 3.34 21.24 0.99
C LEU A 287 4.04 21.02 -0.37
N VAL A 288 4.30 19.77 -0.75
CA VAL A 288 4.87 19.45 -2.08
C VAL A 288 3.92 19.87 -3.20
N HIS A 289 2.61 19.63 -3.05
CA HIS A 289 1.63 20.05 -4.05
C HIS A 289 1.57 21.58 -4.22
N LYS A 290 1.70 22.35 -3.13
CA LYS A 290 1.78 23.83 -3.15
C LYS A 290 3.05 24.34 -3.84
N GLN A 291 4.17 23.61 -3.76
CA GLN A 291 5.40 23.92 -4.49
C GLN A 291 5.32 23.55 -5.98
N LEU A 292 4.65 22.44 -6.31
CA LEU A 292 4.62 21.84 -7.65
C LEU A 292 3.19 21.68 -8.23
N PRO A 293 2.30 22.68 -8.19
CA PRO A 293 0.88 22.52 -8.52
C PRO A 293 0.63 22.26 -10.01
N SER A 294 1.56 22.63 -10.88
CA SER A 294 1.51 22.38 -12.32
C SER A 294 1.67 20.89 -12.66
N ILE A 295 2.59 20.18 -11.99
CA ILE A 295 2.95 18.79 -12.31
C ILE A 295 2.41 17.74 -11.33
N THR A 296 1.90 18.14 -10.16
CA THR A 296 1.34 17.23 -9.15
C THR A 296 -0.18 17.37 -8.98
N THR A 297 -0.82 16.32 -8.47
CA THR A 297 -2.23 16.33 -8.10
C THR A 297 -2.48 15.50 -6.84
N LEU A 298 -3.45 15.94 -6.05
CA LEU A 298 -3.99 15.22 -4.89
C LEU A 298 -5.32 14.53 -5.20
N GLU A 299 -5.84 14.64 -6.44
CA GLU A 299 -7.16 14.09 -6.78
C GLU A 299 -7.19 12.56 -6.76
N ASN A 300 -8.06 12.04 -5.89
CA ASN A 300 -8.21 10.61 -5.68
C ASN A 300 -8.85 9.89 -6.89
N THR A 301 -9.61 10.62 -7.70
CA THR A 301 -10.37 10.12 -8.85
C THR A 301 -9.48 10.08 -10.08
N GLU A 302 -9.23 8.88 -10.61
CA GLU A 302 -8.26 8.58 -11.68
C GLU A 302 -8.43 9.50 -12.90
N GLU A 303 -9.67 9.66 -13.33
CA GLU A 303 -10.10 10.40 -14.51
C GLU A 303 -9.90 11.91 -14.36
N LYS A 304 -9.89 12.43 -13.12
CA LYS A 304 -9.74 13.85 -12.80
C LYS A 304 -8.28 14.29 -12.59
N ARG A 305 -7.34 13.34 -12.49
CA ARG A 305 -5.92 13.64 -12.25
C ARG A 305 -5.25 14.39 -13.41
N GLY A 306 -5.72 14.15 -14.64
CA GLY A 306 -5.04 14.57 -15.86
C GLY A 306 -3.65 13.96 -15.99
N ALA A 307 -2.82 14.53 -16.86
CA ALA A 307 -1.42 14.12 -17.04
C ALA A 307 -0.50 14.70 -15.95
N LYS A 308 -0.80 14.42 -14.67
CA LYS A 308 -0.02 14.85 -13.50
C LYS A 308 0.46 13.66 -12.66
N VAL A 309 1.43 13.91 -11.78
CA VAL A 309 1.90 12.98 -10.75
C VAL A 309 0.88 12.97 -9.61
N TYR A 310 0.26 11.83 -9.38
CA TYR A 310 -0.65 11.63 -8.25
C TYR A 310 0.13 11.29 -6.98
N ILE A 311 -0.16 12.01 -5.90
CA ILE A 311 0.42 11.80 -4.57
C ILE A 311 -0.59 11.07 -3.67
N ASP A 312 -0.51 9.74 -3.60
CA ASP A 312 -1.36 8.90 -2.76
C ASP A 312 -0.84 8.85 -1.31
N TRP A 313 -1.11 9.92 -0.55
CA TRP A 313 -0.91 9.94 0.90
C TRP A 313 -1.90 9.04 1.65
N MET A 314 -3.05 8.74 1.04
CA MET A 314 -4.05 7.79 1.54
C MET A 314 -3.58 6.32 1.44
N GLN A 315 -2.34 6.06 1.06
CA GLN A 315 -1.70 4.74 1.13
C GLN A 315 -1.52 4.26 2.58
N ASN A 316 -1.56 5.17 3.56
CA ASN A 316 -1.36 4.92 4.99
C ASN A 316 -2.62 4.43 5.72
N LYS A 317 -3.45 3.61 5.07
CA LYS A 317 -4.60 2.95 5.71
C LYS A 317 -4.24 1.54 6.14
N LYS A 318 -4.68 1.14 7.33
CA LYS A 318 -4.48 -0.22 7.85
C LYS A 318 -5.02 -1.24 6.83
N GLY A 319 -4.25 -2.28 6.55
CA GLY A 319 -4.63 -3.31 5.58
C GLY A 319 -4.67 -2.89 4.10
N LYS A 320 -4.36 -1.64 3.73
CA LYS A 320 -4.20 -1.25 2.32
C LYS A 320 -2.90 -1.86 1.78
N ALA A 321 -2.99 -2.62 0.69
CA ALA A 321 -1.85 -3.31 0.12
C ALA A 321 -0.82 -2.31 -0.44
N LEU A 322 0.46 -2.53 -0.14
CA LEU A 322 1.59 -1.83 -0.73
C LEU A 322 2.78 -2.77 -0.85
N VAL A 323 3.41 -2.82 -2.02
CA VAL A 323 4.48 -3.77 -2.30
C VAL A 323 5.72 -3.51 -1.44
N SER A 324 6.29 -4.57 -0.87
CA SER A 324 7.53 -4.56 -0.09
C SER A 324 8.74 -4.07 -0.91
N ALA A 325 9.79 -3.64 -0.23
CA ALA A 325 11.13 -3.63 -0.84
C ALA A 325 11.50 -5.05 -1.33
N TYR A 326 12.22 -5.13 -2.44
CA TYR A 326 12.69 -6.36 -3.09
C TYR A 326 11.60 -7.33 -3.58
N SER A 327 10.33 -6.96 -3.48
CA SER A 327 9.26 -7.77 -4.06
C SER A 327 9.13 -7.50 -5.56
N VAL A 328 8.99 -8.58 -6.32
CA VAL A 328 8.65 -8.59 -7.75
C VAL A 328 7.23 -8.04 -7.93
N ARG A 329 6.94 -7.48 -9.10
CA ARG A 329 5.58 -7.16 -9.56
C ARG A 329 5.17 -8.10 -10.70
N PRO A 330 3.89 -8.49 -10.79
CA PRO A 330 3.42 -9.47 -11.78
C PRO A 330 3.18 -8.83 -13.17
N TYR A 331 4.25 -8.28 -13.77
CA TYR A 331 4.30 -7.67 -15.10
C TYR A 331 5.43 -8.29 -15.94
N ALA A 332 5.36 -8.10 -17.26
CA ALA A 332 6.42 -8.51 -18.18
C ALA A 332 7.78 -7.92 -17.75
N GLY A 333 8.85 -8.71 -17.89
CA GLY A 333 10.19 -8.36 -17.41
C GLY A 333 10.40 -8.52 -15.91
N TYR A 334 9.38 -8.93 -15.13
CA TYR A 334 9.47 -9.13 -13.67
C TYR A 334 10.12 -7.96 -12.90
N PRO A 335 9.60 -6.72 -13.04
CA PRO A 335 10.17 -5.55 -12.39
C PRO A 335 10.06 -5.65 -10.87
N VAL A 336 11.08 -5.18 -10.17
CA VAL A 336 11.22 -5.25 -8.70
C VAL A 336 10.96 -3.89 -8.08
N SER A 337 10.30 -3.86 -6.93
CA SER A 337 10.22 -2.64 -6.11
C SER A 337 11.56 -2.41 -5.39
N ALA A 338 12.44 -1.66 -6.05
CA ALA A 338 13.86 -1.58 -5.75
C ALA A 338 14.20 -0.39 -4.83
N PRO A 339 14.81 -0.62 -3.67
CA PRO A 339 15.43 0.43 -2.88
C PRO A 339 16.52 1.19 -3.64
N LEU A 340 16.53 2.50 -3.42
CA LEU A 340 17.43 3.45 -4.04
C LEU A 340 18.21 4.20 -2.96
N ASP A 341 19.42 4.62 -3.28
CA ASP A 341 20.04 5.76 -2.62
C ASP A 341 19.41 7.05 -3.17
N TRP A 342 19.37 8.13 -2.38
CA TRP A 342 18.83 9.41 -2.86
C TRP A 342 19.63 9.99 -4.04
N SER A 343 20.93 9.69 -4.15
CA SER A 343 21.75 10.05 -5.32
C SER A 343 21.28 9.39 -6.63
N GLU A 344 20.57 8.27 -6.55
CA GLU A 344 20.00 7.57 -7.71
C GLU A 344 18.63 8.14 -8.13
N VAL A 345 18.03 9.05 -7.35
CA VAL A 345 16.74 9.69 -7.69
C VAL A 345 16.99 10.92 -8.56
N ASN A 346 17.45 10.67 -9.79
CA ASN A 346 17.79 11.69 -10.78
C ASN A 346 17.27 11.29 -12.18
N GLU A 347 17.49 12.13 -13.20
CA GLU A 347 16.94 11.95 -14.57
C GLU A 347 17.40 10.67 -15.29
N GLN A 348 18.49 10.03 -14.82
CA GLN A 348 18.98 8.75 -15.37
C GLN A 348 18.21 7.53 -14.79
N LEU A 349 17.37 7.72 -13.77
CA LEU A 349 16.65 6.64 -13.10
C LEU A 349 15.59 6.00 -14.02
N LYS A 350 15.79 4.72 -14.34
CA LYS A 350 14.87 3.90 -15.13
C LYS A 350 14.29 2.78 -14.27
N PRO A 351 12.98 2.78 -13.95
CA PRO A 351 12.36 1.70 -13.17
C PRO A 351 12.52 0.29 -13.77
N GLU A 352 12.64 0.19 -15.09
CA GLU A 352 12.83 -1.04 -15.87
C GLU A 352 14.19 -1.74 -15.65
N ASP A 353 15.23 -0.98 -15.28
CA ASP A 353 16.56 -1.52 -14.98
C ASP A 353 16.55 -2.41 -13.72
N PHE A 354 15.50 -2.32 -12.90
CA PHE A 354 15.32 -3.10 -11.68
C PHE A 354 14.35 -4.26 -11.88
N ASN A 355 14.89 -5.46 -12.09
CA ASN A 355 14.12 -6.68 -12.30
C ASN A 355 14.81 -7.88 -11.62
N ILE A 356 14.20 -9.06 -11.69
CA ILE A 356 14.74 -10.27 -11.02
C ILE A 356 16.10 -10.72 -11.54
N PHE A 357 16.50 -10.31 -12.75
CA PHE A 357 17.77 -10.69 -13.37
C PHE A 357 18.90 -9.72 -12.98
N THR A 358 18.60 -8.45 -12.70
CA THR A 358 19.60 -7.41 -12.33
C THR A 358 19.73 -7.21 -10.82
N MET A 359 18.65 -7.40 -10.06
CA MET A 359 18.62 -7.11 -8.63
C MET A 359 19.57 -7.96 -7.77
N PRO A 360 19.81 -9.27 -8.04
CA PRO A 360 20.74 -10.06 -7.22
C PRO A 360 22.18 -9.55 -7.28
N GLU A 361 22.67 -9.11 -8.45
CA GLU A 361 24.03 -8.56 -8.56
C GLU A 361 24.13 -7.18 -7.90
N ARG A 362 23.14 -6.30 -8.15
CA ARG A 362 23.02 -5.02 -7.45
C ARG A 362 23.04 -5.15 -5.92
N LEU A 363 22.46 -6.22 -5.38
CA LEU A 363 22.48 -6.52 -3.94
C LEU A 363 23.84 -6.96 -3.41
N LYS A 364 24.69 -7.58 -4.24
CA LYS A 364 26.09 -7.88 -3.90
C LYS A 364 26.94 -6.61 -3.93
N GLU A 365 26.75 -5.77 -4.95
CA GLU A 365 27.50 -4.52 -5.14
C GLU A 365 27.16 -3.45 -4.08
N LYS A 366 25.86 -3.18 -3.86
CA LYS A 366 25.39 -2.05 -3.03
C LYS A 366 24.86 -2.46 -1.66
N GLY A 367 24.61 -3.74 -1.44
CA GLY A 367 23.97 -4.23 -0.22
C GLY A 367 22.53 -3.74 -0.04
N ASP A 368 22.08 -3.72 1.21
CA ASP A 368 20.72 -3.31 1.58
C ASP A 368 20.62 -1.79 1.79
N LEU A 369 20.34 -1.05 0.71
CA LEU A 369 20.08 0.40 0.75
C LEU A 369 18.86 0.78 1.60
N PHE A 370 17.93 -0.15 1.83
CA PHE A 370 16.72 0.09 2.63
C PHE A 370 16.92 -0.19 4.13
N LYS A 371 18.07 -0.77 4.53
CA LYS A 371 18.41 -1.15 5.92
C LYS A 371 18.23 -0.02 6.92
N GLY A 372 18.46 1.22 6.48
CA GLY A 372 18.24 2.41 7.28
C GLY A 372 16.80 2.59 7.76
N LEU A 373 15.79 2.10 7.03
CA LEU A 373 14.39 2.14 7.44
C LEU A 373 14.13 1.29 8.70
N LEU A 374 14.83 0.15 8.83
CA LEU A 374 14.68 -0.75 9.98
C LEU A 374 15.35 -0.20 11.24
N ASN A 375 16.29 0.74 11.09
CA ASN A 375 17.08 1.28 12.18
C ASN A 375 16.24 2.19 13.10
N ARG A 376 16.14 1.80 14.38
CA ARG A 376 15.41 2.55 15.42
C ARG A 376 15.88 4.00 15.59
N HIS A 377 17.14 4.30 15.29
CA HIS A 377 17.73 5.63 15.45
C HIS A 377 17.26 6.64 14.40
N ASN A 378 16.70 6.17 13.28
CA ASN A 378 16.12 7.03 12.25
C ASN A 378 14.64 7.35 12.51
N ARG A 379 13.99 6.70 13.50
CA ARG A 379 12.55 6.83 13.76
C ARG A 379 12.16 8.20 14.30
N ILE A 380 11.10 8.77 13.73
CA ILE A 380 10.58 10.08 14.10
C ILE A 380 9.49 10.02 15.17
N ASP A 381 9.32 11.13 15.87
CA ASP A 381 8.16 11.42 16.71
C ASP A 381 7.35 12.52 16.02
N MET A 382 6.24 12.15 15.35
CA MET A 382 5.46 13.09 14.53
C MET A 382 4.92 14.27 15.33
N GLY A 383 4.57 14.06 16.61
CA GLY A 383 4.15 15.13 17.52
C GLY A 383 5.23 16.20 17.69
N LYS A 384 6.49 15.80 17.91
CA LYS A 384 7.63 16.74 18.00
C LYS A 384 7.90 17.49 16.69
N ILE A 385 7.61 16.88 15.54
CA ILE A 385 7.78 17.52 14.23
C ILE A 385 6.69 18.56 13.98
N LEU A 386 5.42 18.23 14.24
CA LEU A 386 4.31 19.17 14.14
C LEU A 386 4.50 20.35 15.11
N GLU A 387 4.97 20.09 16.33
CA GLU A 387 5.36 21.15 17.28
C GLU A 387 6.46 22.08 16.75
N LYS A 388 7.45 21.55 16.01
CA LYS A 388 8.50 22.37 15.35
C LYS A 388 7.93 23.20 14.20
N PHE A 389 7.11 22.61 13.32
CA PHE A 389 6.48 23.33 12.20
C PHE A 389 5.73 24.58 12.67
N ASN A 390 4.93 24.44 13.75
CA ASN A 390 4.18 25.55 14.35
C ASN A 390 5.07 26.65 14.96
N GLN A 391 6.34 26.34 15.29
CA GLN A 391 7.31 27.31 15.82
C GLN A 391 8.07 28.06 14.72
N THR A 392 8.39 27.39 13.62
CA THR A 392 9.25 27.95 12.56
C THR A 392 8.58 29.00 11.66
N LYS A 393 7.24 29.16 11.68
CA LYS A 393 6.49 30.03 10.74
C LYS A 393 6.90 29.85 9.26
N LEU A 394 7.24 28.61 8.88
CA LEU A 394 7.82 28.32 7.56
C LEU A 394 6.80 28.37 6.41
N PHE A 395 5.52 28.55 6.70
CA PHE A 395 4.40 28.61 5.75
C PHE A 395 3.28 29.53 6.27
#